data_AF-A0A2Z5G3X8-F1
#
_entry.id   AF-A0A2Z5G3X8-F1
#
_cell.length_a   1.000
_cell.length_b   1.000
_cell.length_c   1.000
_cell.angle_alpha   90.00
_cell.angle_beta   90.00
_cell.angle_gamma   90.00
#
_symmetry.space_group_name_H-M   'P 1'
#
loop_
_entity.id
_entity.type
_entity.pdbx_description
1 polymer ?
#
loop_
_entity_poly.entity_id
_entity_poly.type
_entity_poly.pdbx_seq_one_letter_code
_entity_poly.pdbx_strand_id
1 'polypeptide(L)'
;MPFIRTKIGILTLAMFSLMVAPVAVAVSCTTQSQMTEAERNSLVQSAKSLAALVQNGDVAGLKAMTIPSVAERFDSIAAAVESASPLIQRGSLTVEAVYLLNSSDLKTTEEETQFFCGGANAHEVVLTIPRIPPGKYALTVLHASGVDAPQVITFILSEGGSGAASWKLAGSFIHPLTSAGHDGVWYWNQAREFARKKQNWNAYFYYQTAAYLLAPVYFISSPNLDKLLKEQAAVAPPGLPTSTQPMLVSAGGQNFEIDDMHTDSSLGSLDLVIDYKTQDTSDPVASRTRNIDLMKALLAQHPELKDGFHGLWAYANAPNQRPFANELAMGQIQ
;
A
#
# COMPACT_ATOMS: atom_id res chain seq x y z
N MET A 1 44.16 -33.46 78.03
CA MET A 1 44.21 -32.11 77.41
C MET A 1 45.06 -32.22 76.15
N PRO A 2 44.42 -32.25 74.98
CA PRO A 2 44.73 -31.26 73.96
C PRO A 2 43.47 -30.76 73.20
N PHE A 3 43.63 -29.58 72.62
CA PHE A 3 42.67 -28.87 71.77
C PHE A 3 42.30 -29.66 70.50
N ILE A 4 41.01 -29.79 70.21
CA ILE A 4 40.48 -30.24 68.90
C ILE A 4 40.05 -29.00 68.11
N ARG A 5 40.62 -28.89 66.90
CA ARG A 5 40.27 -27.93 65.84
C ARG A 5 38.92 -28.31 65.21
N THR A 6 38.02 -27.34 65.06
CA THR A 6 36.82 -27.49 64.22
C THR A 6 36.85 -26.41 63.13
N LYS A 7 36.95 -26.87 61.87
CA LYS A 7 36.64 -26.09 60.65
C LYS A 7 35.12 -26.16 60.39
N ILE A 8 34.65 -25.39 59.39
CA ILE A 8 33.32 -25.37 58.73
C ILE A 8 32.55 -24.10 59.12
N GLY A 9 32.03 -23.27 58.20
CA GLY A 9 31.98 -23.31 56.75
C GLY A 9 31.39 -21.97 56.26
N ILE A 10 31.92 -21.43 55.17
CA ILE A 10 31.47 -20.16 54.59
C ILE A 10 30.17 -20.42 53.81
N LEU A 11 29.09 -19.79 54.26
CA LEU A 11 27.78 -19.81 53.62
C LEU A 11 27.82 -18.89 52.38
N THR A 12 27.76 -19.47 51.18
CA THR A 12 27.59 -18.72 49.91
C THR A 12 26.11 -18.67 49.58
N LEU A 13 25.52 -17.47 49.66
CA LEU A 13 24.13 -17.19 49.31
C LEU A 13 24.05 -16.97 47.78
N ALA A 14 23.61 -17.98 47.03
CA ALA A 14 23.34 -17.85 45.61
C ALA A 14 21.96 -17.17 45.42
N MET A 15 21.97 -15.89 45.08
CA MET A 15 20.79 -15.11 44.73
C MET A 15 20.37 -15.48 43.29
N PHE A 16 19.35 -16.32 43.16
CA PHE A 16 18.78 -16.73 41.89
C PHE A 16 17.81 -15.62 41.41
N SER A 17 18.31 -14.68 40.61
CA SER A 17 17.46 -13.71 39.91
C SER A 17 16.64 -14.46 38.84
N LEU A 18 15.36 -14.71 39.12
CA LEU A 18 14.39 -15.09 38.09
C LEU A 18 14.28 -13.92 37.09
N MET A 19 14.91 -14.05 35.93
CA MET A 19 14.54 -13.27 34.76
C MET A 19 13.13 -13.70 34.34
N VAL A 20 12.15 -12.84 34.61
CA VAL A 20 10.81 -12.97 34.02
C VAL A 20 10.97 -12.61 32.54
N ALA A 21 11.10 -13.61 31.68
CA ALA A 21 10.97 -13.41 30.25
C ALA A 21 9.54 -12.89 29.97
N PRO A 22 9.36 -11.83 29.17
CA PRO A 22 8.03 -11.41 28.78
C PRO A 22 7.32 -12.58 28.12
N VAL A 23 6.09 -12.86 28.57
CA VAL A 23 5.20 -13.83 27.93
C VAL A 23 4.96 -13.32 26.52
N ALA A 24 5.55 -13.98 25.53
CA ALA A 24 5.22 -13.73 24.13
C ALA A 24 3.72 -14.03 23.97
N VAL A 25 2.93 -12.99 23.71
CA VAL A 25 1.51 -13.18 23.38
C VAL A 25 1.49 -13.79 21.99
N ALA A 26 1.09 -15.06 21.91
CA ALA A 26 1.22 -15.84 20.70
C ALA A 26 0.13 -15.48 19.70
N VAL A 27 0.41 -14.55 18.79
CA VAL A 27 -0.31 -14.48 17.52
C VAL A 27 0.29 -15.47 16.54
N SER A 28 -0.50 -15.99 15.63
CA SER A 28 0.00 -16.92 14.60
C SER A 28 -0.50 -16.55 13.21
N CYS A 29 0.33 -16.87 12.22
CA CYS A 29 -0.05 -16.80 10.82
C CYS A 29 0.11 -18.17 10.16
N THR A 30 -0.93 -18.60 9.45
CA THR A 30 -0.91 -19.83 8.65
C THR A 30 -1.04 -19.45 7.18
N THR A 31 -0.07 -19.85 6.36
CA THR A 31 -0.13 -19.65 4.91
C THR A 31 -1.09 -20.65 4.26
N GLN A 32 -1.60 -20.33 3.06
CA GLN A 32 -2.45 -21.23 2.27
C GLN A 32 -1.92 -22.67 2.15
N SER A 33 -0.59 -22.85 2.09
CA SER A 33 0.06 -24.15 1.98
C SER A 33 0.01 -24.99 3.26
N GLN A 34 -0.15 -24.34 4.41
CA GLN A 34 -0.18 -24.95 5.74
C GLN A 34 -1.62 -25.20 6.25
N MET A 35 -2.62 -24.62 5.59
CA MET A 35 -4.04 -24.81 5.93
C MET A 35 -4.52 -26.22 5.56
N THR A 36 -5.51 -26.72 6.30
CA THR A 36 -6.28 -27.88 5.81
C THR A 36 -7.06 -27.52 4.55
N GLU A 37 -7.41 -28.53 3.75
CA GLU A 37 -8.21 -28.32 2.54
C GLU A 37 -9.57 -27.68 2.86
N ALA A 38 -10.22 -28.09 3.95
CA ALA A 38 -11.52 -27.54 4.36
C ALA A 38 -11.44 -26.06 4.73
N GLU A 39 -10.45 -25.66 5.54
CA GLU A 39 -10.24 -24.27 5.93
C GLU A 39 -9.93 -23.39 4.71
N ARG A 40 -9.01 -23.85 3.85
CA ARG A 40 -8.65 -23.14 2.63
C ARG A 40 -9.86 -22.96 1.71
N ASN A 41 -10.63 -24.03 1.48
CA ASN A 41 -11.79 -23.98 0.59
C ASN A 41 -12.88 -23.04 1.13
N SER A 42 -13.10 -23.01 2.45
CA SER A 42 -14.03 -22.06 3.06
C SER A 42 -13.62 -20.61 2.81
N LEU A 43 -12.35 -20.26 3.02
CA LEU A 43 -11.84 -18.90 2.82
C LEU A 43 -11.87 -18.49 1.34
N VAL A 44 -11.42 -19.38 0.45
CA VAL A 44 -11.44 -19.16 -1.01
C VAL A 44 -12.87 -18.93 -1.51
N GLN A 45 -13.85 -19.71 -1.02
CA GLN A 45 -15.25 -19.55 -1.42
C GLN A 45 -15.84 -18.23 -0.91
N SER A 46 -15.55 -17.84 0.33
CA SER A 46 -15.97 -16.54 0.88
C SER A 46 -15.37 -15.38 0.09
N ALA A 47 -14.07 -15.44 -0.21
CA ALA A 47 -13.36 -14.43 -0.99
C ALA A 47 -13.96 -14.29 -2.40
N LYS A 48 -14.19 -15.40 -3.10
CA LYS A 48 -14.83 -15.40 -4.44
C LYS A 48 -16.24 -14.84 -4.40
N SER A 49 -17.03 -15.19 -3.39
CA SER A 49 -18.40 -14.67 -3.24
C SER A 49 -18.41 -13.16 -3.04
N LEU A 50 -17.51 -12.63 -2.19
CA LEU A 50 -17.36 -11.18 -1.98
C LEU A 50 -16.85 -10.48 -3.25
N ALA A 51 -15.85 -11.06 -3.93
CA ALA A 51 -15.33 -10.50 -5.18
C ALA A 51 -16.37 -10.50 -6.31
N ALA A 52 -17.27 -11.48 -6.36
CA ALA A 52 -18.39 -11.46 -7.30
C ALA A 52 -19.36 -10.29 -7.04
N LEU A 53 -19.58 -9.91 -5.78
CA LEU A 53 -20.37 -8.71 -5.43
C LEU A 53 -19.67 -7.44 -5.90
N VAL A 54 -18.34 -7.34 -5.70
CA VAL A 54 -17.53 -6.24 -6.25
C VAL A 54 -17.64 -6.17 -7.77
N GLN A 55 -17.45 -7.31 -8.45
CA GLN A 55 -17.51 -7.42 -9.91
C GLN A 55 -18.87 -7.01 -10.48
N ASN A 56 -19.96 -7.31 -9.76
CA ASN A 56 -21.31 -6.96 -10.14
C ASN A 56 -21.73 -5.54 -9.72
N GLY A 57 -20.87 -4.78 -9.03
CA GLY A 57 -21.23 -3.48 -8.46
C GLY A 57 -22.30 -3.57 -7.36
N ASP A 58 -22.49 -4.74 -6.73
CA ASP A 58 -23.50 -4.95 -5.69
C ASP A 58 -23.01 -4.45 -4.32
N VAL A 59 -23.01 -3.13 -4.18
CA VAL A 59 -22.60 -2.43 -2.95
C VAL A 59 -23.49 -2.84 -1.76
N ALA A 60 -24.80 -3.03 -1.98
CA ALA A 60 -25.75 -3.39 -0.93
C ALA A 60 -25.50 -4.82 -0.42
N GLY A 61 -25.31 -5.77 -1.32
CA GLY A 61 -24.95 -7.15 -1.00
C GLY A 61 -23.61 -7.23 -0.28
N LEU A 62 -22.60 -6.48 -0.74
CA LEU A 62 -21.29 -6.45 -0.09
C LEU A 62 -21.38 -5.90 1.34
N LYS A 63 -22.13 -4.81 1.53
CA LYS A 63 -22.40 -4.22 2.86
C LYS A 63 -23.10 -5.20 3.79
N ALA A 64 -24.06 -5.99 3.29
CA ALA A 64 -24.74 -7.01 4.08
C ALA A 64 -23.81 -8.14 4.55
N MET A 65 -22.74 -8.41 3.80
CA MET A 65 -21.71 -9.41 4.11
C MET A 65 -20.54 -8.84 4.94
N THR A 66 -20.65 -7.61 5.43
CA THR A 66 -19.62 -6.89 6.18
C THR A 66 -19.89 -6.93 7.68
N ILE A 67 -18.84 -6.95 8.50
CA ILE A 67 -19.00 -6.86 9.97
C ILE A 67 -19.61 -5.51 10.37
N PRO A 68 -20.37 -5.42 11.48
CA PRO A 68 -21.09 -4.20 11.85
C PRO A 68 -20.21 -2.94 11.92
N SER A 69 -19.03 -3.03 12.55
CA SER A 69 -18.11 -1.90 12.74
C SER A 69 -17.58 -1.31 11.43
N VAL A 70 -17.52 -2.11 10.36
CA VAL A 70 -17.07 -1.67 9.03
C VAL A 70 -18.26 -1.24 8.18
N ALA A 71 -19.41 -1.91 8.31
CA ALA A 71 -20.64 -1.53 7.63
C ALA A 71 -21.14 -0.11 8.03
N GLU A 72 -20.83 0.34 9.26
CA GLU A 72 -21.10 1.72 9.71
C GLU A 72 -20.27 2.78 8.97
N ARG A 73 -19.14 2.41 8.35
CA ARG A 73 -18.20 3.32 7.67
C ARG A 73 -17.91 2.85 6.24
N PHE A 74 -18.96 2.41 5.56
CA PHE A 74 -18.83 1.66 4.30
C PHE A 74 -18.57 2.54 3.05
N ASP A 75 -18.67 3.86 3.16
CA ASP A 75 -18.69 4.77 2.01
C ASP A 75 -17.41 4.70 1.15
N SER A 76 -16.24 4.55 1.78
CA SER A 76 -14.98 4.40 1.04
C SER A 76 -14.88 3.07 0.29
N ILE A 77 -15.43 2.00 0.88
CA ILE A 77 -15.51 0.68 0.23
C ILE A 77 -16.50 0.76 -0.93
N ALA A 78 -17.65 1.40 -0.75
CA ALA A 78 -18.63 1.61 -1.81
C ALA A 78 -18.03 2.36 -3.00
N ALA A 79 -17.35 3.48 -2.76
CA ALA A 79 -16.69 4.26 -3.81
C ALA A 79 -15.62 3.44 -4.56
N ALA A 80 -14.84 2.61 -3.84
CA ALA A 80 -13.86 1.73 -4.47
C ALA A 80 -14.53 0.66 -5.36
N VAL A 81 -15.65 0.08 -4.93
CA VAL A 81 -16.44 -0.88 -5.72
C VAL A 81 -17.04 -0.21 -6.96
N GLU A 82 -17.61 0.98 -6.82
CA GLU A 82 -18.21 1.74 -7.91
C GLU A 82 -17.16 2.09 -8.98
N SER A 83 -15.95 2.46 -8.56
CA SER A 83 -14.83 2.75 -9.47
C SER A 83 -14.30 1.49 -10.15
N ALA A 84 -14.16 0.39 -9.42
CA ALA A 84 -13.54 -0.83 -9.94
C ALA A 84 -14.48 -1.72 -10.77
N SER A 85 -15.77 -1.80 -10.41
CA SER A 85 -16.72 -2.74 -11.03
C SER A 85 -16.80 -2.65 -12.56
N PRO A 86 -16.80 -1.46 -13.21
CA PRO A 86 -16.84 -1.37 -14.67
C PRO A 86 -15.56 -1.91 -15.32
N LEU A 87 -14.42 -1.85 -14.61
CA LEU A 87 -13.12 -2.30 -15.10
C LEU A 87 -13.00 -3.83 -15.08
N ILE A 88 -13.72 -4.50 -14.17
CA ILE A 88 -13.56 -5.94 -13.91
C ILE A 88 -14.78 -6.79 -14.26
N GLN A 89 -15.87 -6.21 -14.77
CA GLN A 89 -17.15 -6.89 -15.02
C GLN A 89 -17.02 -8.19 -15.84
N ARG A 90 -16.04 -8.24 -16.75
CA ARG A 90 -15.75 -9.41 -17.62
C ARG A 90 -14.49 -10.18 -17.24
N GLY A 91 -13.88 -9.82 -16.11
CA GLY A 91 -12.64 -10.41 -15.63
C GLY A 91 -12.83 -11.80 -15.02
N SER A 92 -11.79 -12.61 -15.09
CA SER A 92 -11.68 -13.85 -14.32
C SER A 92 -11.17 -13.53 -12.92
N LEU A 93 -11.90 -14.00 -11.90
CA LEU A 93 -11.54 -13.86 -10.49
C LEU A 93 -10.71 -15.07 -10.03
N THR A 94 -9.42 -14.86 -9.76
CA THR A 94 -8.49 -15.87 -9.23
C THR A 94 -8.06 -15.51 -7.81
N VAL A 95 -8.00 -16.49 -6.91
CA VAL A 95 -7.45 -16.29 -5.56
C VAL A 95 -5.97 -16.66 -5.62
N GLU A 96 -5.10 -15.70 -5.35
CA GLU A 96 -3.65 -15.84 -5.48
C GLU A 96 -2.99 -16.22 -4.15
N ALA A 97 -3.47 -15.64 -3.05
CA ALA A 97 -2.93 -15.91 -1.73
C ALA A 97 -4.00 -15.82 -0.65
N VAL A 98 -3.84 -16.66 0.37
CA VAL A 98 -4.64 -16.65 1.60
C VAL A 98 -3.72 -16.76 2.80
N TYR A 99 -3.88 -15.85 3.76
CA TYR A 99 -3.20 -15.87 5.05
C TYR A 99 -4.24 -15.91 6.16
N LEU A 100 -4.18 -16.91 7.03
CA LEU A 100 -5.02 -17.01 8.22
C LEU A 100 -4.26 -16.40 9.39
N LEU A 101 -4.84 -15.37 10.00
CA LEU A 101 -4.28 -14.59 11.09
C LEU A 101 -5.07 -14.92 12.35
N ASN A 102 -4.39 -15.41 13.38
CA ASN A 102 -5.04 -15.73 14.66
C ASN A 102 -4.45 -14.86 15.77
N SER A 103 -5.29 -13.99 16.30
CA SER A 103 -5.04 -13.14 17.46
C SER A 103 -5.96 -13.46 18.64
N SER A 104 -6.62 -14.62 18.65
CA SER A 104 -7.57 -15.00 19.70
C SER A 104 -6.96 -15.06 21.10
N ASP A 105 -5.64 -15.29 21.19
CA ASP A 105 -4.92 -15.32 22.48
C ASP A 105 -4.53 -13.93 23.00
N LEU A 106 -4.77 -12.86 22.22
CA LEU A 106 -4.62 -11.48 22.69
C LEU A 106 -5.65 -11.20 23.79
N LYS A 107 -5.21 -10.65 24.91
CA LYS A 107 -6.10 -10.26 26.02
C LYS A 107 -6.80 -8.93 25.78
N THR A 108 -6.13 -8.05 25.04
CA THR A 108 -6.56 -6.69 24.71
C THR A 108 -6.14 -6.38 23.29
N THR A 109 -6.78 -5.37 22.69
CA THR A 109 -6.30 -4.80 21.43
C THR A 109 -4.96 -4.11 21.64
N GLU A 110 -3.93 -4.53 20.92
CA GLU A 110 -2.58 -3.96 20.97
C GLU A 110 -2.42 -2.81 19.96
N GLU A 111 -1.50 -1.87 20.18
CA GLU A 111 -1.25 -0.77 19.24
C GLU A 111 -0.81 -1.27 17.86
N GLU A 112 0.06 -2.27 17.84
CA GLU A 112 0.57 -2.92 16.63
C GLU A 112 0.68 -4.43 16.85
N THR A 113 0.20 -5.22 15.90
CA THR A 113 0.33 -6.69 15.91
C THR A 113 1.01 -7.16 14.64
N GLN A 114 2.12 -7.90 14.79
CA GLN A 114 2.88 -8.46 13.67
C GLN A 114 2.58 -9.95 13.53
N PHE A 115 2.12 -10.35 12.36
CA PHE A 115 1.87 -11.73 11.97
C PHE A 115 2.96 -12.20 11.03
N PHE A 116 3.79 -13.12 11.49
CA PHE A 116 4.89 -13.70 10.73
C PHE A 116 4.41 -14.93 9.96
N CYS A 117 4.23 -14.78 8.65
CA CYS A 117 3.72 -15.80 7.75
C CYS A 117 4.88 -16.45 6.99
N GLY A 118 5.34 -17.60 7.50
CA GLY A 118 6.41 -18.37 6.88
C GLY A 118 6.66 -19.68 7.63
N GLY A 119 7.28 -20.64 6.94
CA GLY A 119 7.90 -21.80 7.61
C GLY A 119 9.34 -21.46 8.04
N ALA A 120 9.98 -22.36 8.79
CA ALA A 120 11.35 -22.19 9.30
C ALA A 120 12.43 -21.86 8.24
N ASN A 121 12.12 -22.04 6.95
CA ASN A 121 13.03 -21.80 5.81
C ASN A 121 12.39 -20.94 4.68
N ALA A 122 11.24 -20.30 4.92
CA ALA A 122 10.53 -19.55 3.88
C ALA A 122 10.79 -18.03 4.00
N HIS A 123 10.77 -17.34 2.86
CA HIS A 123 10.71 -15.89 2.79
C HIS A 123 9.50 -15.40 3.59
N GLU A 124 9.77 -14.77 4.72
CA GLU A 124 8.79 -14.36 5.71
C GLU A 124 7.95 -13.20 5.13
N VAL A 125 6.66 -13.45 4.91
CA VAL A 125 5.69 -12.37 4.71
C VAL A 125 5.27 -11.90 6.09
N VAL A 126 5.37 -10.60 6.38
CA VAL A 126 4.91 -10.05 7.66
C VAL A 126 3.70 -9.18 7.40
N LEU A 127 2.63 -9.38 8.18
CA LEU A 127 1.50 -8.45 8.21
C LEU A 127 1.52 -7.67 9.51
N THR A 128 1.54 -6.35 9.40
CA THR A 128 1.59 -5.43 10.55
C THR A 128 0.28 -4.68 10.67
N ILE A 129 -0.66 -5.21 11.47
CA ILE A 129 -2.01 -4.67 11.58
C ILE A 129 -2.15 -3.90 12.90
N PRO A 130 -2.39 -2.58 12.87
CA PRO A 130 -2.58 -1.81 14.08
C PRO A 130 -3.97 -2.05 14.69
N ARG A 131 -4.03 -2.18 16.01
CA ARG A 131 -5.28 -2.24 16.78
C ARG A 131 -6.26 -3.33 16.32
N ILE A 132 -5.74 -4.49 15.93
CA ILE A 132 -6.57 -5.64 15.60
C ILE A 132 -7.19 -6.24 16.88
N PRO A 133 -8.53 -6.38 16.96
CA PRO A 133 -9.16 -7.03 18.12
C PRO A 133 -8.80 -8.52 18.21
N PRO A 134 -8.91 -9.15 19.40
CA PRO A 134 -8.77 -10.60 19.52
C PRO A 134 -9.77 -11.34 18.64
N GLY A 135 -9.29 -12.31 17.85
CA GLY A 135 -10.15 -13.09 16.95
C GLY A 135 -9.38 -13.83 15.87
N LYS A 136 -10.11 -14.46 14.95
CA LYS A 136 -9.56 -15.00 13.72
C LYS A 136 -9.91 -14.13 12.54
N TYR A 137 -8.91 -13.87 11.72
CA TYR A 137 -9.01 -13.07 10.52
C TYR A 137 -8.33 -13.79 9.36
N ALA A 138 -8.66 -13.39 8.14
CA ALA A 138 -7.92 -13.83 6.96
C ALA A 138 -7.63 -12.64 6.05
N LEU A 139 -6.42 -12.60 5.47
CA LEU A 139 -6.12 -11.76 4.32
C LEU A 139 -6.24 -12.63 3.07
N THR A 140 -7.10 -12.24 2.13
CA THR A 140 -7.23 -12.91 0.82
C THR A 140 -6.87 -11.93 -0.28
N VAL A 141 -5.93 -12.32 -1.14
CA VAL A 141 -5.52 -11.54 -2.31
C VAL A 141 -6.07 -12.23 -3.56
N LEU A 142 -6.82 -11.49 -4.36
CA LEU A 142 -7.43 -11.96 -5.59
C LEU A 142 -7.02 -11.08 -6.76
N HIS A 143 -6.92 -11.67 -7.93
CA HIS A 143 -6.78 -10.93 -9.19
C HIS A 143 -8.09 -10.99 -9.98
N ALA A 144 -8.51 -9.84 -10.50
CA ALA A 144 -9.48 -9.72 -11.57
C ALA A 144 -8.72 -9.48 -12.88
N SER A 145 -8.50 -10.55 -13.65
CA SER A 145 -7.64 -10.56 -14.84
C SER A 145 -8.43 -10.87 -16.13
N GLY A 146 -7.77 -10.80 -17.29
CA GLY A 146 -8.43 -11.03 -18.59
C GLY A 146 -9.26 -9.84 -19.08
N VAL A 147 -8.99 -8.65 -18.54
CA VAL A 147 -9.58 -7.35 -18.92
C VAL A 147 -8.46 -6.35 -19.17
N ASP A 148 -8.76 -5.23 -19.84
CA ASP A 148 -7.77 -4.21 -20.19
C ASP A 148 -7.17 -3.49 -18.96
N ALA A 149 -7.94 -3.38 -17.87
CA ALA A 149 -7.52 -2.74 -16.63
C ALA A 149 -7.61 -3.74 -15.45
N PRO A 150 -6.72 -4.74 -15.40
CA PRO A 150 -6.76 -5.77 -14.36
C PRO A 150 -6.57 -5.15 -12.96
N GLN A 151 -7.28 -5.69 -11.98
CA GLN A 151 -7.26 -5.20 -10.60
C GLN A 151 -6.79 -6.30 -9.64
N VAL A 152 -6.12 -5.91 -8.57
CA VAL A 152 -5.98 -6.73 -7.37
C VAL A 152 -7.04 -6.31 -6.37
N ILE A 153 -7.69 -7.30 -5.78
CA ILE A 153 -8.71 -7.14 -4.76
C ILE A 153 -8.18 -7.86 -3.52
N THR A 154 -7.93 -7.11 -2.46
CA THR A 154 -7.51 -7.65 -1.18
C THR A 154 -8.62 -7.47 -0.16
N PHE A 155 -9.05 -8.56 0.47
CA PHE A 155 -9.99 -8.53 1.58
C PHE A 155 -9.33 -8.91 2.89
N ILE A 156 -9.71 -8.21 3.96
CA ILE A 156 -9.61 -8.71 5.32
C ILE A 156 -10.96 -9.32 5.67
N LEU A 157 -10.96 -10.59 6.07
CA LEU A 157 -12.14 -11.30 6.53
C LEU A 157 -12.04 -11.51 8.04
N SER A 158 -13.18 -11.52 8.73
CA SER A 158 -13.28 -11.84 10.16
C SER A 158 -14.23 -13.02 10.35
N GLU A 159 -13.83 -13.94 11.23
CA GLU A 159 -14.68 -15.05 11.66
C GLU A 159 -15.80 -14.50 12.55
N GLY A 160 -17.04 -14.50 12.07
CA GLY A 160 -18.10 -13.72 12.72
C GLY A 160 -19.48 -13.93 12.12
N GLY A 161 -20.04 -15.13 12.23
CA GLY A 161 -21.45 -15.38 11.90
C GLY A 161 -21.95 -16.74 12.39
N SER A 162 -23.17 -16.76 12.95
CA SER A 162 -24.00 -17.97 13.04
C SER A 162 -24.79 -18.12 11.73
N GLY A 163 -24.30 -18.91 10.78
CA GLY A 163 -24.93 -19.10 9.46
C GLY A 163 -23.97 -19.62 8.38
N ALA A 164 -24.48 -19.74 7.14
CA ALA A 164 -23.80 -20.38 6.00
C ALA A 164 -22.51 -19.68 5.49
N ALA A 165 -22.21 -18.46 5.93
CA ALA A 165 -20.92 -17.81 5.72
C ALA A 165 -20.28 -17.50 7.07
N SER A 166 -19.28 -18.29 7.46
CA SER A 166 -18.49 -18.11 8.69
C SER A 166 -17.59 -16.86 8.64
N TRP A 167 -17.30 -16.36 7.43
CA TRP A 167 -16.40 -15.24 7.17
C TRP A 167 -17.14 -14.04 6.62
N LYS A 168 -16.98 -12.89 7.28
CA LYS A 168 -17.53 -11.59 6.85
C LYS A 168 -16.41 -10.62 6.49
N LEU A 169 -16.71 -9.67 5.61
CA LEU A 169 -15.80 -8.62 5.21
C LEU A 169 -15.48 -7.70 6.41
N ALA A 170 -14.20 -7.48 6.68
CA ALA A 170 -13.67 -6.60 7.71
C ALA A 170 -12.74 -5.51 7.14
N GLY A 171 -12.45 -5.56 5.84
CA GLY A 171 -11.69 -4.53 5.12
C GLY A 171 -11.55 -4.90 3.65
N SER A 172 -11.47 -3.91 2.77
CA SER A 172 -11.34 -4.09 1.32
C SER A 172 -10.37 -3.07 0.74
N PHE A 173 -9.49 -3.53 -0.12
CA PHE A 173 -8.52 -2.71 -0.85
C PHE A 173 -8.55 -3.16 -2.31
N ILE A 174 -8.75 -2.22 -3.22
CA ILE A 174 -8.81 -2.49 -4.67
C ILE A 174 -7.91 -1.49 -5.37
N HIS A 175 -7.00 -1.99 -6.18
CA HIS A 175 -6.13 -1.14 -6.99
C HIS A 175 -5.68 -1.85 -8.28
N PRO A 176 -5.15 -1.11 -9.26
CA PRO A 176 -4.68 -1.69 -10.51
C PRO A 176 -3.50 -2.66 -10.32
N LEU A 177 -3.46 -3.71 -11.14
CA LEU A 177 -2.30 -4.59 -11.32
C LEU A 177 -1.29 -4.06 -12.34
N THR A 178 -1.75 -3.15 -13.20
CA THR A 178 -0.95 -2.55 -14.27
C THR A 178 -1.17 -1.04 -14.34
N SER A 179 -0.16 -0.32 -14.80
CA SER A 179 -0.24 1.10 -15.13
C SER A 179 0.41 1.33 -16.50
N ALA A 180 -0.23 2.12 -17.36
CA ALA A 180 0.21 2.37 -18.74
C ALA A 180 0.64 1.09 -19.52
N GLY A 181 -0.11 -0.01 -19.34
CA GLY A 181 0.15 -1.29 -20.01
C GLY A 181 1.26 -2.16 -19.40
N HIS A 182 1.83 -1.77 -18.26
CA HIS A 182 2.94 -2.49 -17.63
C HIS A 182 2.62 -2.90 -16.19
N ASP A 183 3.16 -4.05 -15.76
CA ASP A 183 3.07 -4.52 -14.38
C ASP A 183 4.17 -3.92 -13.49
N GLY A 184 4.06 -4.11 -12.18
CA GLY A 184 5.04 -3.58 -11.23
C GLY A 184 6.44 -4.17 -11.36
N VAL A 185 6.62 -5.38 -11.91
CA VAL A 185 7.95 -5.96 -12.15
C VAL A 185 8.65 -5.24 -13.30
N TRP A 186 7.91 -4.90 -14.35
CA TRP A 186 8.41 -4.06 -15.44
C TRP A 186 8.86 -2.69 -14.91
N TYR A 187 8.02 -2.02 -14.11
CA TYR A 187 8.38 -0.73 -13.50
C TYR A 187 9.62 -0.84 -12.62
N TRP A 188 9.74 -1.91 -11.83
CA TRP A 188 10.92 -2.14 -11.01
C TRP A 188 12.19 -2.30 -11.85
N ASN A 189 12.12 -3.01 -12.97
CA ASN A 189 13.23 -3.13 -13.90
C ASN A 189 13.59 -1.80 -14.55
N GLN A 190 12.61 -1.04 -15.03
CA GLN A 190 12.86 0.29 -15.62
C GLN A 190 13.44 1.28 -14.60
N ALA A 191 12.97 1.25 -13.34
CA ALA A 191 13.53 2.06 -12.27
C ALA A 191 15.04 1.80 -12.09
N ARG A 192 15.46 0.53 -12.17
CA ARG A 192 16.88 0.15 -12.14
C ARG A 192 17.64 0.66 -13.36
N GLU A 193 17.04 0.63 -14.54
CA GLU A 193 17.64 1.20 -15.76
C GLU A 193 17.91 2.71 -15.59
N PHE A 194 16.93 3.46 -15.10
CA PHE A 194 17.08 4.89 -14.81
C PHE A 194 18.11 5.15 -13.71
N ALA A 195 18.12 4.36 -12.65
CA ALA A 195 19.11 4.46 -11.58
C ALA A 195 20.54 4.25 -12.11
N ARG A 196 20.76 3.29 -13.01
CA ARG A 196 22.08 3.07 -13.66
C ARG A 196 22.49 4.26 -14.53
N LYS A 197 21.53 4.96 -15.14
CA LYS A 197 21.76 6.21 -15.90
C LYS A 197 21.89 7.44 -15.00
N LYS A 198 21.78 7.30 -13.67
CA LYS A 198 21.76 8.39 -12.68
C LYS A 198 20.59 9.37 -12.86
N GLN A 199 19.50 8.91 -13.46
CA GLN A 199 18.25 9.67 -13.58
C GLN A 199 17.39 9.40 -12.36
N ASN A 200 17.76 10.01 -11.23
CA ASN A 200 17.22 9.69 -9.92
C ASN A 200 15.72 10.02 -9.81
N TRP A 201 15.25 11.10 -10.45
CA TRP A 201 13.83 11.45 -10.43
C TRP A 201 12.97 10.41 -11.15
N ASN A 202 13.38 10.01 -12.36
CA ASN A 202 12.71 8.94 -13.09
C ASN A 202 12.73 7.63 -12.30
N ALA A 203 13.90 7.25 -11.80
CA ALA A 203 14.08 6.02 -11.05
C ALA A 203 13.15 5.99 -9.82
N TYR A 204 13.11 7.07 -9.05
CA TYR A 204 12.32 7.16 -7.82
C TYR A 204 10.82 6.97 -8.08
N PHE A 205 10.25 7.69 -9.03
CA PHE A 205 8.83 7.57 -9.36
C PHE A 205 8.50 6.20 -9.96
N TYR A 206 9.38 5.64 -10.80
CA TYR A 206 9.18 4.27 -11.30
C TYR A 206 9.25 3.21 -10.20
N TYR A 207 10.12 3.36 -9.19
CA TYR A 207 10.10 2.51 -8.01
C TYR A 207 8.80 2.71 -7.21
N GLN A 208 8.31 3.94 -7.07
CA GLN A 208 7.05 4.22 -6.39
C GLN A 208 5.87 3.53 -7.10
N THR A 209 5.78 3.64 -8.42
CA THR A 209 4.77 2.93 -9.23
C THR A 209 4.92 1.42 -9.09
N ALA A 210 6.15 0.90 -9.09
CA ALA A 210 6.41 -0.52 -8.87
C ALA A 210 5.92 -1.00 -7.49
N ALA A 211 6.22 -0.24 -6.42
CA ALA A 211 5.77 -0.55 -5.07
C ALA A 211 4.23 -0.58 -4.98
N TYR A 212 3.58 0.42 -5.56
CA TYR A 212 2.12 0.53 -5.59
C TYR A 212 1.45 -0.66 -6.31
N LEU A 213 2.00 -1.09 -7.45
CA LEU A 213 1.44 -2.22 -8.20
C LEU A 213 1.76 -3.59 -7.60
N LEU A 214 2.87 -3.73 -6.86
CA LEU A 214 3.32 -5.02 -6.29
C LEU A 214 2.84 -5.28 -4.86
N ALA A 215 2.51 -4.24 -4.09
CA ALA A 215 2.05 -4.38 -2.72
C ALA A 215 0.51 -4.48 -2.69
N PRO A 216 -0.08 -5.65 -2.38
CA PRO A 216 -1.54 -5.81 -2.39
C PRO A 216 -2.25 -4.99 -1.29
N VAL A 217 -1.50 -4.58 -0.26
CA VAL A 217 -1.88 -3.67 0.84
C VAL A 217 -0.63 -3.02 1.42
N TYR A 218 -0.75 -1.88 2.10
CA TYR A 218 0.40 -1.17 2.67
C TYR A 218 0.99 -1.82 3.93
N PHE A 219 0.25 -2.71 4.59
CA PHE A 219 0.65 -3.35 5.85
C PHE A 219 1.22 -4.77 5.66
N ILE A 220 1.56 -5.15 4.43
CA ILE A 220 2.25 -6.39 4.11
C ILE A 220 3.71 -6.07 3.76
N SER A 221 4.65 -6.85 4.28
CA SER A 221 6.05 -6.81 3.86
C SER A 221 6.50 -8.17 3.34
N SER A 222 7.55 -8.16 2.54
CA SER A 222 8.23 -9.35 2.04
C SER A 222 9.67 -8.99 1.67
N PRO A 223 10.59 -9.96 1.59
CA PRO A 223 11.98 -9.67 1.23
C PRO A 223 12.14 -8.98 -0.13
N ASN A 224 11.25 -9.26 -1.10
CA ASN A 224 11.27 -8.60 -2.40
C ASN A 224 10.76 -7.15 -2.31
N LEU A 225 9.69 -6.90 -1.55
CA LEU A 225 9.17 -5.54 -1.35
C LEU A 225 10.19 -4.70 -0.56
N ASP A 226 10.81 -5.26 0.48
CA ASP A 226 11.84 -4.59 1.27
C ASP A 226 13.05 -4.23 0.40
N LYS A 227 13.45 -5.13 -0.51
CA LYS A 227 14.51 -4.85 -1.49
C LYS A 227 14.12 -3.71 -2.42
N LEU A 228 12.90 -3.72 -2.95
CA LEU A 228 12.38 -2.66 -3.82
C LEU A 228 12.40 -1.31 -3.09
N LEU A 229 11.84 -1.24 -1.88
CA LEU A 229 11.77 -0.01 -1.09
C LEU A 229 13.17 0.50 -0.71
N LYS A 230 14.12 -0.40 -0.43
CA LYS A 230 15.52 -0.03 -0.20
C LYS A 230 16.19 0.56 -1.45
N GLU A 231 15.95 -0.03 -2.62
CA GLU A 231 16.45 0.49 -3.89
C GLU A 231 15.84 1.87 -4.21
N GLN A 232 14.54 2.06 -3.94
CA GLN A 232 13.86 3.36 -4.06
C GLN A 232 14.50 4.41 -3.15
N ALA A 233 14.68 4.10 -1.87
CA ALA A 233 15.26 5.03 -0.90
C ALA A 233 16.69 5.43 -1.27
N ALA A 234 17.46 4.53 -1.90
CA ALA A 234 18.82 4.80 -2.33
C ALA A 234 18.91 5.80 -3.50
N VAL A 235 17.82 6.02 -4.25
CA VAL A 235 17.77 6.96 -5.38
C VAL A 235 16.87 8.16 -5.12
N ALA A 236 16.32 8.31 -3.91
CA ALA A 236 15.42 9.42 -3.57
C ALA A 236 16.07 10.78 -3.87
N PRO A 237 15.52 11.59 -4.80
CA PRO A 237 16.04 12.90 -5.08
C PRO A 237 15.97 13.81 -3.85
N PRO A 238 16.98 14.68 -3.63
CA PRO A 238 16.87 15.71 -2.60
C PRO A 238 15.76 16.70 -2.97
N GLY A 239 15.00 17.14 -1.97
CA GLY A 239 13.96 18.15 -2.17
C GLY A 239 12.66 17.62 -2.79
N LEU A 240 12.43 16.30 -2.77
CA LEU A 240 11.10 15.74 -3.04
C LEU A 240 10.05 16.44 -2.15
N PRO A 241 8.93 16.90 -2.71
CA PRO A 241 7.90 17.58 -1.95
C PRO A 241 7.22 16.62 -0.97
N THR A 242 6.85 17.14 0.18
CA THR A 242 5.95 16.50 1.12
C THR A 242 4.92 17.51 1.60
N SER A 243 3.81 17.04 2.18
CA SER A 243 2.76 17.92 2.70
C SER A 243 3.25 18.91 3.77
N THR A 244 4.33 18.61 4.47
CA THR A 244 4.95 19.47 5.50
C THR A 244 6.20 20.20 5.00
N GLN A 245 6.80 19.77 3.89
CA GLN A 245 7.97 20.39 3.28
C GLN A 245 7.78 20.49 1.76
N PRO A 246 7.13 21.56 1.27
CA PRO A 246 6.96 21.79 -0.16
C PRO A 246 8.29 22.00 -0.89
N MET A 247 8.34 21.57 -2.14
CA MET A 247 9.42 21.89 -3.07
C MET A 247 9.16 23.27 -3.69
N LEU A 248 10.18 24.12 -3.70
CA LEU A 248 10.11 25.45 -4.31
C LEU A 248 10.67 25.43 -5.73
N VAL A 249 9.87 25.86 -6.70
CA VAL A 249 10.29 26.06 -8.08
C VAL A 249 10.08 27.52 -8.47
N SER A 250 11.11 28.19 -8.97
CA SER A 250 10.98 29.58 -9.43
C SER A 250 10.82 29.65 -10.95
N ALA A 251 9.79 30.33 -11.43
CA ALA A 251 9.59 30.60 -12.86
C ALA A 251 8.87 31.94 -13.06
N GLY A 252 9.22 32.70 -14.10
CA GLY A 252 8.48 33.92 -14.48
C GLY A 252 8.40 34.99 -13.39
N GLY A 253 9.35 35.03 -12.45
CA GLY A 253 9.31 35.93 -11.28
C GLY A 253 8.36 35.49 -10.15
N GLN A 254 7.80 34.28 -10.25
CA GLN A 254 6.97 33.65 -9.23
C GLN A 254 7.69 32.44 -8.61
N ASN A 255 7.31 32.10 -7.38
CA ASN A 255 7.69 30.88 -6.70
C ASN A 255 6.47 29.97 -6.59
N PHE A 256 6.61 28.74 -7.08
CA PHE A 256 5.62 27.69 -6.99
C PHE A 256 5.97 26.81 -5.79
N GLU A 257 4.98 26.59 -4.92
CA GLU A 257 5.06 25.65 -3.80
C GLU A 257 4.40 24.33 -4.22
N ILE A 258 5.23 23.39 -4.68
CA ILE A 258 4.79 22.03 -5.03
C ILE A 258 4.69 21.23 -3.73
N ASP A 259 3.53 20.69 -3.39
CA ASP A 259 3.30 19.95 -2.16
C ASP A 259 3.12 18.44 -2.36
N ASP A 260 2.83 18.01 -3.59
CA ASP A 260 2.83 16.59 -3.96
C ASP A 260 3.28 16.37 -5.41
N MET A 261 3.91 15.22 -5.64
CA MET A 261 4.24 14.72 -6.97
C MET A 261 4.06 13.21 -7.00
N HIS A 262 3.37 12.71 -8.03
CA HIS A 262 3.08 11.28 -8.20
C HIS A 262 2.85 10.93 -9.67
N THR A 263 2.80 9.65 -10.00
CA THR A 263 2.53 9.19 -11.37
C THR A 263 1.04 8.96 -11.59
N ASP A 264 0.54 9.32 -12.77
CA ASP A 264 -0.81 8.98 -13.22
C ASP A 264 -0.76 8.29 -14.59
N SER A 265 -1.71 7.41 -14.86
CA SER A 265 -1.83 6.75 -16.16
C SER A 265 -3.26 6.67 -16.69
N SER A 266 -4.13 7.55 -16.17
CA SER A 266 -5.56 7.56 -16.49
C SER A 266 -5.84 7.84 -17.96
N LEU A 267 -4.94 8.55 -18.66
CA LEU A 267 -5.01 8.79 -20.12
C LEU A 267 -4.23 7.75 -20.97
N GLY A 268 -3.80 6.64 -20.37
CA GLY A 268 -3.19 5.50 -21.06
C GLY A 268 -1.67 5.52 -21.11
N SER A 269 -1.04 6.69 -21.12
CA SER A 269 0.41 6.86 -20.96
C SER A 269 0.76 7.21 -19.51
N LEU A 270 1.99 6.94 -19.08
CA LEU A 270 2.47 7.35 -17.76
C LEU A 270 2.89 8.83 -17.79
N ASP A 271 2.14 9.67 -17.06
CA ASP A 271 2.44 11.07 -16.86
C ASP A 271 2.91 11.31 -15.42
N LEU A 272 3.63 12.42 -15.21
CA LEU A 272 3.98 12.89 -13.87
C LEU A 272 3.05 14.03 -13.46
N VAL A 273 2.40 13.86 -12.33
CA VAL A 273 1.48 14.82 -11.72
C VAL A 273 2.23 15.70 -10.73
N ILE A 274 1.90 16.99 -10.76
CA ILE A 274 2.47 18.05 -9.93
C ILE A 274 1.31 18.80 -9.30
N ASP A 275 1.15 18.66 -7.99
CA ASP A 275 0.22 19.46 -7.20
C ASP A 275 0.97 20.64 -6.59
N TYR A 276 0.42 21.84 -6.79
CA TYR A 276 1.02 23.04 -6.21
C TYR A 276 -0.04 24.01 -5.71
N LYS A 277 0.35 24.80 -4.71
CA LYS A 277 -0.54 25.79 -4.10
C LYS A 277 -0.57 27.08 -4.91
N THR A 278 -1.76 27.64 -5.05
CA THR A 278 -1.96 28.98 -5.60
C THR A 278 -3.03 29.73 -4.82
N GLN A 279 -3.07 31.06 -4.94
CA GLN A 279 -4.06 31.88 -4.25
C GLN A 279 -5.41 31.89 -4.97
N ASP A 280 -5.40 31.68 -6.29
CA ASP A 280 -6.59 31.80 -7.12
C ASP A 280 -6.51 30.91 -8.37
N THR A 281 -7.65 30.36 -8.76
CA THR A 281 -7.87 29.59 -9.99
C THR A 281 -9.05 30.13 -10.81
N SER A 282 -9.62 31.28 -10.42
CA SER A 282 -10.84 31.84 -11.03
C SER A 282 -10.64 32.31 -12.47
N ASP A 283 -9.43 32.71 -12.85
CA ASP A 283 -9.04 33.04 -14.23
C ASP A 283 -8.37 31.82 -14.91
N PRO A 284 -9.05 31.14 -15.86
CA PRO A 284 -8.50 29.98 -16.56
C PRO A 284 -7.29 30.28 -17.44
N VAL A 285 -7.20 31.49 -18.01
CA VAL A 285 -6.09 31.88 -18.90
C VAL A 285 -4.84 32.12 -18.07
N ALA A 286 -4.97 32.86 -16.97
CA ALA A 286 -3.85 33.08 -16.05
C ALA A 286 -3.40 31.78 -15.38
N SER A 287 -4.34 30.90 -15.00
CA SER A 287 -4.03 29.60 -14.41
C SER A 287 -3.30 28.69 -15.40
N ARG A 288 -3.73 28.67 -16.67
CA ARG A 288 -3.02 27.92 -17.72
C ARG A 288 -1.59 28.40 -17.93
N THR A 289 -1.38 29.72 -18.00
CA THR A 289 -0.04 30.28 -18.14
C THR A 289 0.85 29.88 -16.96
N ARG A 290 0.36 29.97 -15.72
CA ARG A 290 1.09 29.54 -14.52
C ARG A 290 1.47 28.07 -14.55
N ASN A 291 0.54 27.18 -14.91
CA ASN A 291 0.79 25.74 -15.02
C ASN A 291 1.92 25.47 -16.04
N ILE A 292 1.86 26.13 -17.20
CA ILE A 292 2.87 25.98 -18.25
C ILE A 292 4.24 26.50 -17.79
N ASP A 293 4.29 27.64 -17.10
CA ASP A 293 5.53 28.20 -16.57
C ASP A 293 6.17 27.28 -15.52
N LEU A 294 5.36 26.69 -14.64
CA LEU A 294 5.80 25.67 -13.67
C LEU A 294 6.37 24.44 -14.37
N MET A 295 5.64 23.86 -15.32
CA MET A 295 6.09 22.70 -16.09
C MET A 295 7.45 22.95 -16.76
N LYS A 296 7.60 24.11 -17.41
CA LYS A 296 8.87 24.50 -18.05
C LYS A 296 10.00 24.62 -17.04
N ALA A 297 9.76 25.27 -15.91
CA ALA A 297 10.78 25.44 -14.88
C ALA A 297 11.18 24.10 -14.25
N LEU A 298 10.22 23.19 -14.02
CA LEU A 298 10.51 21.86 -13.51
C LEU A 298 11.38 21.08 -14.51
N LEU A 299 11.04 21.08 -15.80
CA LEU A 299 11.84 20.42 -16.83
C LEU A 299 13.21 21.07 -17.06
N ALA A 300 13.35 22.37 -16.78
CA ALA A 300 14.65 23.04 -16.81
C ALA A 300 15.54 22.60 -15.63
N GLN A 301 14.96 22.34 -14.46
CA GLN A 301 15.69 21.83 -13.29
C GLN A 301 15.97 20.32 -13.36
N HIS A 302 15.04 19.56 -13.93
CA HIS A 302 15.07 18.10 -14.01
C HIS A 302 14.80 17.63 -15.45
N PRO A 303 15.75 17.86 -16.39
CA PRO A 303 15.56 17.52 -17.80
C PRO A 303 15.41 16.01 -18.04
N GLU A 304 15.90 15.17 -17.13
CA GLU A 304 15.72 13.71 -17.17
C GLU A 304 14.26 13.27 -17.24
N LEU A 305 13.32 14.05 -16.69
CA LEU A 305 11.88 13.72 -16.67
C LEU A 305 11.33 13.46 -18.09
N LYS A 306 11.93 14.09 -19.11
CA LYS A 306 11.54 13.91 -20.52
C LYS A 306 11.74 12.49 -21.03
N ASP A 307 12.65 11.72 -20.43
CA ASP A 307 12.94 10.35 -20.82
C ASP A 307 12.01 9.33 -20.14
N GLY A 308 11.39 9.72 -19.02
CA GLY A 308 10.63 8.82 -18.15
C GLY A 308 9.11 8.92 -18.31
N PHE A 309 8.59 10.07 -18.74
CA PHE A 309 7.15 10.32 -18.75
C PHE A 309 6.68 10.81 -20.11
N HIS A 310 5.44 10.50 -20.45
CA HIS A 310 4.80 10.97 -21.67
C HIS A 310 4.51 12.47 -21.60
N GLY A 311 3.99 12.94 -20.47
CA GLY A 311 3.62 14.32 -20.22
C GLY A 311 3.70 14.71 -18.75
N LEU A 312 3.34 15.96 -18.48
CA LEU A 312 3.16 16.50 -17.14
C LEU A 312 1.72 16.93 -16.94
N TRP A 313 1.18 16.64 -15.76
CA TRP A 313 -0.01 17.29 -15.22
C TRP A 313 0.40 18.32 -14.18
N ALA A 314 -0.15 19.52 -14.26
CA ALA A 314 -0.03 20.53 -13.21
C ALA A 314 -1.41 20.87 -12.66
N TYR A 315 -1.61 20.64 -11.36
CA TYR A 315 -2.82 20.95 -10.61
C TYR A 315 -2.58 22.17 -9.73
N ALA A 316 -3.25 23.26 -10.07
CA ALA A 316 -3.26 24.48 -9.28
C ALA A 316 -4.35 24.37 -8.21
N ASN A 317 -3.94 24.30 -6.95
CA ASN A 317 -4.82 24.13 -5.80
C ASN A 317 -5.01 25.47 -5.07
N ALA A 318 -6.21 26.04 -5.14
CA ALA A 318 -6.59 27.28 -4.45
C ALA A 318 -7.61 27.01 -3.33
N PRO A 319 -7.51 27.71 -2.18
CA PRO A 319 -8.46 27.55 -1.08
C PRO A 319 -9.91 27.81 -1.51
N ASN A 320 -10.82 26.88 -1.19
CA ASN A 320 -12.26 26.97 -1.48
C ASN A 320 -12.62 27.09 -2.98
N GLN A 321 -11.71 26.74 -3.88
CA GLN A 321 -11.96 26.72 -5.32
C GLN A 321 -11.73 25.32 -5.89
N ARG A 322 -12.31 25.06 -7.07
CA ARG A 322 -12.03 23.80 -7.77
C ARG A 322 -10.60 23.87 -8.33
N PRO A 323 -9.78 22.81 -8.17
CA PRO A 323 -8.45 22.78 -8.77
C PRO A 323 -8.49 23.02 -10.28
N PHE A 324 -7.51 23.76 -10.79
CA PHE A 324 -7.33 23.98 -12.22
C PHE A 324 -6.17 23.15 -12.75
N ALA A 325 -6.45 22.26 -13.70
CA ALA A 325 -5.47 21.31 -14.22
C ALA A 325 -5.13 21.58 -15.69
N ASN A 326 -3.86 21.39 -16.05
CA ASN A 326 -3.45 21.20 -17.44
C ASN A 326 -2.58 19.97 -17.56
N GLU A 327 -2.83 19.19 -18.60
CA GLU A 327 -1.93 18.16 -19.12
C GLU A 327 -1.24 18.70 -20.37
N LEU A 328 0.06 18.44 -20.48
CA LEU A 328 0.81 18.64 -21.72
C LEU A 328 1.79 17.50 -21.91
N ALA A 329 1.81 16.94 -23.11
CA ALA A 329 2.85 16.01 -23.54
C ALA A 329 4.23 16.69 -23.50
N MET A 330 5.28 15.94 -23.19
CA MET A 330 6.66 16.47 -23.04
C MET A 330 7.13 17.29 -24.25
N GLY A 331 6.73 16.89 -25.47
CA GLY A 331 7.07 17.59 -26.72
C GLY A 331 6.41 18.97 -26.88
N GLN A 332 5.38 19.29 -26.07
CA GLN A 332 4.66 20.56 -26.08
C GLN A 332 5.17 21.55 -25.02
N ILE A 333 6.06 21.11 -24.11
CA ILE A 333 6.61 21.92 -23.02
C ILE A 333 7.99 22.45 -23.45
N GLN A 334 8.00 23.63 -24.08
CA GLN A 334 9.20 24.30 -24.62
C GLN A 334 9.71 25.45 -23.75
#